data_AF-A0A968RQY4-F1
#
_entry.id   AF-A0A968RQY4-F1
#
_cell.length_a   1.000
_cell.length_b   1.000
_cell.length_c   1.000
_cell.angle_alpha   90.00
_cell.angle_beta   90.00
_cell.angle_gamma   90.00
#
_symmetry.space_group_name_H-M   'P 1'
#
loop_
_entity.id
_entity.type
_entity.pdbx_description
1 polymer ?
#
loop_
_entity_poly.entity_id
_entity_poly.type
_entity_poly.pdbx_seq_one_letter_code
_entity_poly.pdbx_strand_id
1 'polypeptide(L)'
;MKIVELDSNNPGNDVQEDGLSEQEYLENDRLELLKTQAMQQALQELTDICRDLLTTILETGKEKPSELQAILNWADARQVTVRKHDCTKQLKKRATEIFEELLKKK
;
A
#
# COMPACT_ATOMS: atom_id res chain seq x y z
N MET A 1 -43.09 -38.56 -34.95
CA MET A 1 -42.57 -37.17 -34.86
C MET A 1 -41.16 -37.23 -34.30
N LYS A 2 -40.26 -36.42 -34.86
CA LYS A 2 -38.81 -36.56 -34.79
C LYS A 2 -38.23 -36.22 -33.41
N ILE A 3 -37.25 -37.01 -33.00
CA ILE A 3 -36.18 -36.64 -32.07
C ILE A 3 -35.18 -35.80 -32.88
N VAL A 4 -34.72 -34.66 -32.33
CA VAL A 4 -33.56 -33.91 -32.85
C VAL A 4 -32.66 -33.56 -31.67
N GLU A 5 -31.36 -33.65 -31.96
CA GLU A 5 -30.20 -33.79 -31.09
C GLU A 5 -29.68 -32.49 -30.45
N LEU A 6 -28.69 -32.72 -29.57
CA LEU A 6 -27.79 -31.79 -28.88
C LEU A 6 -27.08 -30.77 -29.78
N ASP A 7 -26.77 -29.61 -29.18
CA ASP A 7 -25.44 -28.97 -29.17
C ASP A 7 -25.44 -27.92 -28.03
N SER A 8 -24.72 -28.11 -26.91
CA SER A 8 -23.28 -27.88 -26.72
C SER A 8 -22.83 -26.47 -27.11
N ASN A 9 -22.72 -25.56 -26.12
CA ASN A 9 -21.65 -24.57 -25.97
C ASN A 9 -21.95 -23.63 -24.79
N ASN A 10 -21.46 -23.98 -23.59
CA ASN A 10 -21.15 -22.98 -22.57
C ASN A 10 -19.83 -23.36 -21.89
N PRO A 11 -18.67 -22.90 -22.41
CA PRO A 11 -17.39 -23.17 -21.79
C PRO A 11 -17.12 -22.19 -20.64
N GLY A 12 -16.78 -22.75 -19.47
CA GLY A 12 -16.02 -22.13 -18.36
C GLY A 12 -16.75 -20.99 -17.63
N ASN A 13 -17.23 -21.10 -16.39
CA ASN A 13 -16.65 -21.73 -15.19
C ASN A 13 -15.12 -21.65 -15.09
N ASP A 14 -14.58 -20.44 -15.19
CA ASP A 14 -13.32 -20.07 -14.55
C ASP A 14 -13.63 -19.08 -13.42
N VAL A 15 -14.35 -19.56 -12.40
CA VAL A 15 -14.14 -18.99 -11.07
C VAL A 15 -12.76 -19.51 -10.66
N GLN A 16 -11.72 -18.71 -10.87
CA GLN A 16 -10.46 -18.90 -10.15
C GLN A 16 -10.76 -18.69 -8.66
N GLU A 17 -11.28 -19.73 -8.00
CA GLU A 17 -11.14 -19.87 -6.56
C GLU A 17 -9.66 -20.13 -6.31
N ASP A 18 -8.89 -19.05 -6.19
CA ASP A 18 -7.60 -19.07 -5.49
C ASP A 18 -7.89 -19.41 -4.01
N GLY A 19 -8.13 -20.70 -3.76
CA GLY A 19 -8.32 -21.26 -2.44
C GLY A 19 -6.97 -21.36 -1.74
N LEU A 20 -6.46 -20.23 -1.24
CA LEU A 20 -5.36 -20.23 -0.28
C LEU A 20 -5.73 -21.16 0.87
N SER A 21 -4.78 -21.99 1.31
CA SER A 21 -4.99 -22.82 2.51
C SER A 21 -5.15 -21.92 3.75
N GLU A 22 -5.84 -22.40 4.78
CA GLU A 22 -6.01 -21.69 6.05
C GLU A 22 -4.66 -21.22 6.64
N GLN A 23 -3.61 -22.01 6.39
CA GLN A 23 -2.25 -21.72 6.80
C GLN A 23 -1.62 -20.57 5.98
N GLU A 24 -1.87 -20.51 4.67
CA GLU A 24 -1.45 -19.39 3.81
C GLU A 24 -2.21 -18.09 4.12
N TYR A 25 -3.49 -18.19 4.50
CA TYR A 25 -4.26 -17.03 4.99
C TYR A 25 -3.64 -16.46 6.27
N LEU A 26 -3.35 -17.31 7.26
CA LEU A 26 -2.74 -16.89 8.52
C LEU A 26 -1.33 -16.31 8.32
N GLU A 27 -0.55 -16.86 7.40
CA GLU A 27 0.77 -16.33 7.06
C GLU A 27 0.68 -14.97 6.35
N ASN A 28 -0.30 -14.79 5.45
CA ASN A 28 -0.55 -13.50 4.80
C ASN A 28 -0.99 -12.42 5.79
N ASP A 29 -1.93 -12.71 6.69
CA ASP A 29 -2.38 -11.77 7.71
C ASP A 29 -1.22 -11.31 8.61
N ARG A 30 -0.35 -12.26 8.98
CA ARG A 30 0.85 -11.95 9.76
C ARG A 30 1.82 -11.07 8.98
N LEU A 31 2.02 -11.33 7.69
CA LEU A 31 2.88 -10.50 6.84
C LEU A 31 2.33 -9.07 6.69
N GLU A 32 1.02 -8.92 6.51
CA GLU A 32 0.38 -7.61 6.42
C GLU A 32 0.48 -6.82 7.74
N LEU A 33 0.35 -7.50 8.89
CA LEU A 33 0.59 -6.87 10.19
C LEU A 33 2.02 -6.34 10.31
N LEU A 34 3.02 -7.15 9.93
CA LEU A 34 4.43 -6.77 9.98
C LEU A 34 4.73 -5.60 9.04
N LYS A 35 4.15 -5.59 7.83
CA LYS A 35 4.27 -4.45 6.90
C LYS A 35 3.69 -3.17 7.48
N THR A 36 2.51 -3.27 8.08
CA THR A 36 1.83 -2.14 8.71
C THR A 36 2.66 -1.59 9.87
N GLN A 37 3.17 -2.47 10.73
CA GLN A 37 4.05 -2.08 11.84
C GLN A 37 5.35 -1.42 11.35
N ALA A 38 5.98 -1.98 10.32
CA ALA A 38 7.19 -1.42 9.74
C ALA A 38 6.95 -0.04 9.13
N MET A 39 5.83 0.16 8.43
CA MET A 39 5.46 1.46 7.89
C MET A 39 5.21 2.50 8.98
N GLN A 40 4.51 2.13 10.06
CA GLN A 40 4.25 3.04 11.18
C GLN A 40 5.54 3.46 11.90
N GLN A 41 6.43 2.50 12.16
CA GLN A 41 7.74 2.80 12.76
C GLN A 41 8.60 3.66 11.83
N ALA A 42 8.63 3.32 10.54
CA ALA A 42 9.36 4.12 9.55
C ALA A 42 8.87 5.57 9.51
N LEU A 43 7.55 5.79 9.54
CA LEU A 43 6.97 7.13 9.54
C LEU A 43 7.38 7.94 10.80
N GLN A 44 7.50 7.29 11.96
CA GLN A 44 7.96 7.93 13.19
C GLN A 44 9.46 8.27 13.19
N GLU A 45 10.26 7.60 12.37
CA GLU A 45 11.71 7.85 12.26
C GLU A 45 12.07 8.85 11.16
N LEU A 46 11.11 9.28 10.34
CA LEU A 46 11.34 10.33 9.35
C LEU A 46 11.55 11.70 10.01
N THR A 47 12.20 12.59 9.26
CA THR A 47 12.28 14.01 9.63
C THR A 47 10.88 14.62 9.78
N ASP A 48 10.72 15.62 10.64
CA ASP A 48 9.44 16.28 10.92
C ASP A 48 8.74 16.75 9.64
N ILE A 49 9.50 17.38 8.72
CA ILE A 49 8.97 17.82 7.42
C ILE A 49 8.34 16.67 6.63
N CYS A 50 9.00 15.50 6.59
CA CYS A 50 8.49 14.35 5.86
C CYS A 50 7.33 13.67 6.56
N ARG A 51 7.39 13.59 7.89
CA ARG A 51 6.31 13.06 8.72
C ARG A 51 5.06 13.92 8.55
N ASP A 52 5.16 15.24 8.70
CA ASP A 52 4.03 16.16 8.56
C ASP A 52 3.41 16.08 7.17
N LEU A 53 4.23 16.07 6.11
CA LEU A 53 3.77 15.94 4.73
C LEU A 53 3.02 14.62 4.49
N LEU A 54 3.59 13.49 4.91
CA LEU A 54 3.00 12.17 4.66
C LEU A 54 1.78 11.91 5.55
N THR A 55 1.81 12.33 6.81
CA THR A 55 0.65 12.28 7.72
C THR A 55 -0.49 13.14 7.17
N THR A 56 -0.22 14.35 6.68
CA THR A 56 -1.23 15.20 6.04
C THR A 56 -1.88 14.50 4.84
N ILE A 57 -1.09 13.81 4.01
CA ILE A 57 -1.64 13.04 2.88
C ILE A 57 -2.56 11.92 3.39
N LEU A 58 -2.16 11.19 4.42
CA LEU A 58 -2.95 10.08 5.00
C LEU A 58 -4.24 10.56 5.65
N GLU A 59 -4.21 11.68 6.37
CA GLU A 59 -5.36 12.23 7.09
C GLU A 59 -6.36 12.92 6.16
N THR A 60 -5.87 13.66 5.16
CA THR A 60 -6.72 14.48 4.29
C THR A 60 -7.10 13.78 2.97
N GLY A 61 -6.39 12.70 2.61
CA GLY A 61 -6.49 12.05 1.30
C GLY A 61 -6.04 12.95 0.13
N LYS A 62 -5.43 14.10 0.41
CA LYS A 62 -5.01 15.06 -0.61
C LYS A 62 -3.61 14.72 -1.10
N GLU A 63 -3.49 14.59 -2.41
CA GLU A 63 -2.22 14.24 -3.05
C GLU A 63 -1.67 15.30 -3.98
N LYS A 64 -2.50 16.28 -4.38
CA LYS A 64 -2.08 17.33 -5.31
C LYS A 64 -1.13 18.29 -4.61
N PRO A 65 0.02 18.63 -5.21
CA PRO A 65 1.00 19.51 -4.60
C PRO A 65 0.44 20.89 -4.19
N SER A 66 -0.49 21.45 -4.95
CA SER A 66 -1.12 22.75 -4.62
C SER A 66 -2.05 22.68 -3.40
N GLU A 67 -2.76 21.57 -3.21
CA GLU A 67 -3.63 21.37 -2.04
C GLU A 67 -2.79 21.17 -0.79
N LEU A 68 -1.76 20.33 -0.89
CA LEU A 68 -0.81 20.09 0.19
C LEU A 68 -0.02 21.35 0.56
N GLN A 69 0.37 22.16 -0.43
CA GLN A 69 1.02 23.45 -0.20
C GLN A 69 0.16 24.39 0.65
N ALA A 70 -1.15 24.46 0.36
CA ALA A 70 -2.08 25.28 1.14
C ALA A 70 -2.27 24.75 2.57
N ILE A 71 -2.38 23.42 2.74
CA ILE A 71 -2.59 22.80 4.06
C ILE A 71 -1.35 22.94 4.95
N LEU A 72 -0.17 22.69 4.39
CA LEU A 72 1.11 22.75 5.11
C LEU A 72 1.66 24.18 5.23
N ASN A 73 0.99 25.16 4.61
CA ASN A 73 1.43 26.56 4.55
C ASN A 73 2.87 26.72 4.01
N TRP A 74 3.20 25.98 2.95
CA TRP A 74 4.52 26.06 2.31
C TRP A 74 4.54 27.14 1.23
N ALA A 75 5.74 27.67 0.96
CA ALA A 75 5.88 28.79 0.03
C ALA A 75 5.66 28.41 -1.45
N ASP A 76 5.91 27.15 -1.83
CA ASP A 76 5.93 26.74 -3.24
C ASP A 76 5.46 25.28 -3.44
N ALA A 77 4.49 25.09 -4.32
CA ALA A 77 3.96 23.78 -4.70
C ALA A 77 5.00 22.90 -5.40
N ARG A 78 5.99 23.48 -6.10
CA ARG A 78 7.09 22.72 -6.70
C ARG A 78 7.94 22.04 -5.63
N GLN A 79 8.19 22.72 -4.51
CA GLN A 79 8.90 22.13 -3.38
C GLN A 79 8.11 20.97 -2.78
N VAL A 80 6.78 21.07 -2.71
CA VAL A 80 5.92 19.96 -2.25
C VAL A 80 6.10 18.73 -3.13
N THR A 81 6.16 18.87 -4.46
CA THR A 81 6.40 17.74 -5.36
C THR A 81 7.72 17.04 -5.09
N VAL A 82 8.81 17.82 -5.00
CA VAL A 82 10.16 17.28 -4.74
C VAL A 82 10.20 16.60 -3.38
N ARG A 83 9.72 17.28 -2.33
CA ARG A 83 9.67 16.74 -0.97
C ARG A 83 8.80 15.49 -0.89
N LYS A 84 7.64 15.44 -1.55
CA LYS A 84 6.78 14.25 -1.58
C LYS A 84 7.54 13.05 -2.16
N HIS A 85 8.28 13.25 -3.25
CA HIS A 85 9.10 12.21 -3.85
C HIS A 85 10.18 11.72 -2.88
N ASP A 86 10.96 12.64 -2.31
CA ASP A 86 12.08 12.32 -1.41
C ASP A 86 11.59 11.64 -0.13
N CYS A 87 10.54 12.17 0.50
CA CYS A 87 9.96 11.62 1.72
C CYS A 87 9.35 10.24 1.48
N THR A 88 8.68 10.03 0.34
CA THR A 88 8.16 8.69 -0.02
C THR A 88 9.29 7.69 -0.23
N LYS A 89 10.38 8.11 -0.88
CA LYS A 89 11.57 7.26 -1.07
C LYS A 89 12.23 6.89 0.26
N GLN A 90 12.36 7.86 1.17
CA GLN A 90 12.88 7.62 2.52
C GLN A 90 11.97 6.68 3.32
N LEU A 91 10.65 6.92 3.30
CA LEU A 91 9.67 6.06 3.98
C LEU A 91 9.80 4.61 3.51
N LYS A 92 9.79 4.38 2.19
CA LYS A 92 9.89 3.04 1.61
C LYS A 92 11.18 2.36 2.01
N LYS A 93 12.31 3.05 1.86
CA LYS A 93 13.62 2.50 2.26
C LYS A 93 13.62 2.09 3.73
N ARG A 94 13.15 2.98 4.60
CA ARG A 94 13.18 2.72 6.04
C ARG A 94 12.19 1.64 6.47
N ALA A 95 11.00 1.62 5.87
CA ALA A 95 10.01 0.58 6.10
C ALA A 95 10.54 -0.80 5.66
N THR A 96 11.27 -0.90 4.55
CA THR A 96 11.91 -2.15 4.13
C THR A 96 12.97 -2.60 5.13
N GLU A 97 13.86 -1.70 5.56
CA GLU A 97 14.89 -2.02 6.56
C GLU A 97 14.25 -2.56 7.87
N ILE A 98 13.24 -1.86 8.40
CA ILE A 98 12.53 -2.27 9.61
C ILE A 98 11.78 -3.59 9.39
N PHE A 99 11.13 -3.77 8.25
CA PHE A 99 10.42 -5.01 7.92
C PHE A 99 11.37 -6.22 7.92
N GLU A 100 12.56 -6.08 7.31
CA GLU A 100 13.59 -7.12 7.36
C GLU A 100 14.08 -7.41 8.78
N GLU A 101 14.25 -6.38 9.61
CA GLU A 101 14.61 -6.55 11.02
C GLU A 101 13.51 -7.30 11.80
N LEU A 102 12.24 -6.99 11.56
CA LEU A 102 11.11 -7.66 12.18
C LEU A 102 11.01 -9.13 11.74
N LEU A 103 11.33 -9.43 10.47
CA LEU A 103 11.39 -10.81 9.98
C LEU A 103 12.53 -11.61 10.61
N LYS A 104 13.71 -10.98 10.83
CA LYS A 104 14.89 -11.63 11.42
C LYS A 104 14.80 -11.84 12.94
N LYS A 105 13.90 -11.13 13.63
CA LYS A 105 13.65 -11.31 15.08
C LYS A 105 12.73 -12.51 15.40
N LYS A 106 12.33 -13.29 14.39
CA LYS A 106 11.77 -14.65 14.55
C LYS A 106 12.87 -15.64 14.87
#